data_AF-A0A381Y5Q5-F1
#
_entry.id   AF-A0A381Y5Q5-F1
#
_cell.length_a   1.000
_cell.length_b   1.000
_cell.length_c   1.000
_cell.angle_alpha   90.00
_cell.angle_beta   90.00
_cell.angle_gamma   90.00
#
_symmetry.space_group_name_H-M   'P 1'
#
loop_
_entity.id
_entity.type
_entity.pdbx_description
1 polymer ?
#
loop_
_entity_poly.entity_id
_entity_poly.type
_entity_poly.pdbx_seq_one_letter_code
_entity_poly.pdbx_strand_id
1 'polypeptide(L)'
;MSAPHLVVLGSLNVDLIINVEDLPKSGQTIFSESFIIENGGKGANQAVAASRLGATVTMIGRVGVDVFSEQVLTDLRSEAVDVSRITKDLNHSTGIALITVDSKSENTIVVSSGANM
;
A
#
# COMPACT_ATOMS: atom_id res chain seq x y z
N MET A 1 -10.01 -30.22 -5.93
CA MET A 1 -8.75 -30.03 -5.17
C MET A 1 -9.03 -28.96 -4.13
N SER A 2 -8.48 -29.05 -2.90
CA SER A 2 -8.62 -27.95 -1.93
C SER A 2 -7.82 -26.74 -2.43
N ALA A 3 -8.29 -25.53 -2.13
CA ALA A 3 -7.53 -24.32 -2.40
C ALA A 3 -6.14 -24.39 -1.73
N PRO A 4 -5.06 -23.94 -2.39
CA PRO A 4 -3.76 -23.85 -1.75
C PRO A 4 -3.80 -22.79 -0.63
N HIS A 5 -3.15 -23.08 0.49
CA HIS A 5 -3.00 -22.13 1.59
C HIS A 5 -1.69 -21.36 1.44
N LEU A 6 -1.75 -20.03 1.46
CA LEU A 6 -0.59 -19.15 1.36
C LEU A 6 -0.55 -18.20 2.57
N VAL A 7 0.62 -18.08 3.18
CA VAL A 7 0.90 -17.04 4.16
C VAL A 7 1.85 -16.03 3.52
N VAL A 8 1.45 -14.77 3.50
CA VAL A 8 2.27 -13.66 3.01
C VAL A 8 2.73 -12.84 4.21
N LEU A 9 4.04 -12.72 4.38
CA LEU A 9 4.64 -11.78 5.31
C LEU A 9 5.24 -10.64 4.51
N GLY A 10 4.77 -9.41 4.73
CA GLY A 10 5.29 -8.29 3.96
C GLY A 10 4.69 -6.94 4.32
N SER A 11 5.04 -5.96 3.50
CA SER A 11 4.66 -4.57 3.73
C SER A 11 3.21 -4.27 3.36
N LEU A 12 2.65 -3.36 4.14
CA LEU A 12 1.34 -2.76 4.01
C LEU A 12 1.53 -1.24 3.85
N ASN A 13 1.24 -0.71 2.67
CA ASN A 13 1.41 0.72 2.40
C ASN A 13 0.12 1.33 1.84
N VAL A 14 0.02 2.65 1.92
CA VAL A 14 -0.88 3.45 1.08
C VAL A 14 -0.04 4.29 0.12
N ASP A 15 -0.37 4.22 -1.15
CA ASP A 15 0.30 4.95 -2.21
C ASP A 15 -0.46 6.28 -2.44
N LEU A 16 0.23 7.39 -2.22
CA LEU A 16 -0.27 8.75 -2.38
C LEU A 16 0.30 9.32 -3.69
N ILE A 17 -0.51 9.26 -4.73
CA ILE A 17 -0.07 9.49 -6.12
C ILE A 17 -0.52 10.88 -6.58
N ILE A 18 0.42 11.68 -7.05
CA ILE A 18 0.21 13.01 -7.61
C ILE A 18 0.65 12.98 -9.08
N ASN A 19 -0.28 13.28 -10.00
CA ASN A 19 0.04 13.43 -11.41
C ASN A 19 0.35 14.90 -11.72
N VAL A 20 1.40 15.14 -12.50
CA VAL A 20 1.89 16.47 -12.90
C VAL A 20 2.28 16.46 -14.37
N GLU A 21 2.39 17.63 -15.00
CA GLU A 21 2.91 17.71 -16.38
C GLU A 21 4.40 17.32 -16.44
N ASP A 22 5.24 17.92 -15.59
CA ASP A 22 6.66 17.60 -15.46
C ASP A 22 7.04 17.43 -13.98
N LEU A 23 7.97 16.50 -13.68
CA LEU A 23 8.47 16.30 -12.31
C LEU A 23 9.10 17.59 -11.75
N PRO A 24 8.83 17.93 -10.48
CA PRO A 24 9.38 19.14 -9.87
C PRO A 24 10.91 19.03 -9.71
N LYS A 25 11.61 20.12 -9.99
CA LYS A 25 13.03 20.26 -9.64
C LYS A 25 13.18 20.75 -8.20
N SER A 26 14.38 20.60 -7.65
CA SER A 26 14.71 21.08 -6.30
C SER A 26 14.32 22.56 -6.12
N GLY A 27 13.51 22.83 -5.11
CA GLY A 27 13.05 24.18 -4.76
C GLY A 27 11.84 24.69 -5.56
N GLN A 28 11.28 23.91 -6.48
CA GLN A 28 10.07 24.29 -7.22
C GLN A 28 8.80 23.93 -6.46
N THR A 29 7.78 24.77 -6.64
CA THR A 29 6.38 24.48 -6.31
C THR A 29 5.58 24.49 -7.60
N ILE A 30 4.83 23.43 -7.86
CA ILE A 30 4.02 23.26 -9.08
C ILE A 30 2.59 22.85 -8.71
N PHE A 31 1.65 23.02 -9.62
CA PHE A 31 0.29 22.51 -9.49
C PHE A 31 0.21 21.06 -9.99
N SER A 32 -0.60 20.25 -9.34
CA SER A 32 -0.91 18.90 -9.79
C SER A 32 -2.12 18.88 -10.72
N GLU A 33 -2.18 17.90 -11.60
CA GLU A 33 -3.35 17.60 -12.41
C GLU A 33 -4.39 16.78 -11.63
N SER A 34 -3.91 15.83 -10.82
CA SER A 34 -4.79 14.99 -9.98
C SER A 34 -4.05 14.45 -8.77
N PHE A 35 -4.84 14.01 -7.78
CA PHE A 35 -4.37 13.31 -6.60
C PHE A 35 -5.18 12.03 -6.40
N ILE A 36 -4.51 10.91 -6.16
CA ILE A 36 -5.09 9.58 -6.03
C ILE A 36 -4.50 8.92 -4.77
N ILE A 37 -5.35 8.23 -4.02
CA ILE A 37 -4.94 7.42 -2.87
C ILE A 37 -5.28 5.97 -3.22
N GLU A 38 -4.27 5.12 -3.29
CA GLU A 38 -4.41 3.70 -3.60
C GLU A 38 -3.82 2.83 -2.49
N ASN A 39 -4.31 1.59 -2.38
CA ASN A 39 -3.69 0.62 -1.49
C ASN A 39 -2.45 0.03 -2.16
N GLY A 40 -1.35 -0.01 -1.41
CA GLY A 40 -0.06 -0.44 -1.91
C GLY A 40 0.65 -1.39 -0.94
N GLY A 41 1.94 -1.53 -1.16
CA GLY A 41 2.78 -2.47 -0.41
C GLY A 41 2.93 -3.78 -1.14
N LYS A 42 4.19 -4.20 -1.34
CA LYS A 42 4.49 -5.39 -2.15
C LYS A 42 3.89 -6.66 -1.53
N GLY A 43 3.83 -6.74 -0.20
CA GLY A 43 3.19 -7.84 0.52
C GLY A 43 1.68 -7.88 0.25
N ALA A 44 0.99 -6.75 0.46
CA ALA A 44 -0.44 -6.64 0.17
C ALA A 44 -0.77 -7.04 -1.28
N ASN A 45 -0.04 -6.50 -2.25
CA ASN A 45 -0.28 -6.77 -3.67
C ASN A 45 -0.14 -8.27 -4.02
N GLN A 46 0.86 -8.94 -3.43
CA GLN A 46 1.05 -10.38 -3.62
C GLN A 46 -0.07 -11.19 -2.94
N ALA A 47 -0.52 -10.79 -1.75
CA ALA A 47 -1.61 -11.45 -1.03
C ALA A 47 -2.94 -11.36 -1.81
N VAL A 48 -3.28 -10.16 -2.31
CA VAL A 48 -4.47 -9.94 -3.14
C VAL A 48 -4.38 -10.73 -4.45
N ALA A 49 -3.24 -10.70 -5.14
CA ALA A 49 -3.06 -11.45 -6.39
C ALA A 49 -3.26 -12.96 -6.17
N ALA A 50 -2.69 -13.52 -5.10
CA ALA A 50 -2.85 -14.94 -4.77
C ALA A 50 -4.30 -15.29 -4.40
N SER A 51 -4.99 -14.42 -3.66
CA SER A 51 -6.40 -14.60 -3.30
C SER A 51 -7.29 -14.63 -4.55
N ARG A 52 -7.10 -13.68 -5.47
CA ARG A 52 -7.82 -13.62 -6.76
C ARG A 52 -7.56 -14.85 -7.65
N LEU A 53 -6.42 -15.52 -7.50
CA LEU A 53 -6.09 -16.78 -8.19
C LEU A 53 -6.66 -18.03 -7.48
N GLY A 54 -7.41 -17.86 -6.39
CA GLY A 54 -8.12 -18.94 -5.71
C GLY A 54 -7.36 -19.56 -4.53
N ALA A 55 -6.28 -18.94 -4.05
CA ALA A 55 -5.62 -19.37 -2.82
C ALA A 55 -6.38 -18.89 -1.58
N THR A 56 -6.33 -19.65 -0.49
CA THR A 56 -6.70 -19.16 0.85
C THR A 56 -5.50 -18.43 1.44
N VAL A 57 -5.58 -17.11 1.56
CA VAL A 57 -4.43 -16.27 1.91
C VAL A 57 -4.57 -15.67 3.31
N THR A 58 -3.52 -15.78 4.12
CA THR A 58 -3.36 -15.02 5.37
C THR A 58 -2.23 -14.00 5.23
N MET A 59 -2.50 -12.75 5.58
CA MET A 59 -1.50 -11.68 5.59
C MET A 59 -0.94 -11.47 7.00
N ILE A 60 0.39 -11.48 7.10
CA ILE A 60 1.15 -11.10 8.29
C ILE A 60 1.85 -9.78 7.98
N GLY A 61 1.60 -8.78 8.82
CA GLY A 61 2.19 -7.46 8.68
C GLY A 61 1.81 -6.58 9.86
N ARG A 62 2.15 -5.30 9.76
CA ARG A 62 1.83 -4.32 10.79
C ARG A 62 1.48 -2.98 10.16
N VAL A 63 0.42 -2.36 10.67
CA VAL A 63 -0.08 -1.03 10.29
C VAL A 63 -0.01 -0.11 11.51
N GLY A 64 -0.17 1.20 11.32
CA GLY A 64 -0.27 2.14 12.44
C GLY A 64 -1.65 2.17 13.09
N VAL A 65 -1.87 3.15 13.96
CA VAL A 65 -3.21 3.54 14.45
C VAL A 65 -3.62 4.85 13.78
N ASP A 66 -4.01 4.76 12.51
CA ASP A 66 -4.41 5.90 11.69
C ASP A 66 -5.49 5.52 10.68
N VAL A 67 -5.96 6.53 9.92
CA VAL A 67 -7.03 6.34 8.92
C VAL A 67 -6.62 5.37 7.80
N PHE A 68 -5.33 5.30 7.48
CA PHE A 68 -4.80 4.41 6.46
C PHE A 68 -4.83 2.95 6.91
N SER A 69 -4.67 2.68 8.21
CA SER A 69 -4.78 1.32 8.75
C SER A 69 -6.15 0.69 8.44
N GLU A 70 -7.24 1.42 8.65
CA GLU A 70 -8.59 0.91 8.38
C GLU A 70 -8.86 0.76 6.89
N GLN A 71 -8.34 1.67 6.06
CA GLN A 71 -8.43 1.58 4.62
C GLN A 71 -7.78 0.28 4.09
N VAL A 72 -6.52 0.04 4.46
CA VAL A 72 -5.76 -1.17 4.05
C VAL A 72 -6.46 -2.44 4.54
N LEU A 73 -6.90 -2.47 5.80
CA LEU A 73 -7.57 -3.64 6.35
C LEU A 73 -8.93 -3.93 5.69
N THR A 74 -9.67 -2.89 5.30
CA THR A 74 -10.96 -3.04 4.61
C THR A 74 -10.77 -3.58 3.21
N ASP A 75 -9.78 -3.06 2.48
CA ASP A 75 -9.41 -3.51 1.14
C ASP A 75 -9.02 -5.00 1.12
N LEU A 76 -8.08 -5.40 1.98
CA LEU A 76 -7.65 -6.80 2.09
C LEU A 76 -8.81 -7.75 2.40
N ARG A 77 -9.73 -7.35 3.29
CA ARG A 77 -10.93 -8.16 3.60
C ARG A 77 -11.85 -8.28 2.39
N SER A 78 -12.02 -7.20 1.62
CA SER A 78 -12.83 -7.22 0.41
C SER A 78 -12.26 -8.14 -0.67
N GLU A 79 -10.93 -8.33 -0.65
CA GLU A 79 -10.19 -9.26 -1.51
C GLU A 79 -10.04 -10.66 -0.92
N ALA A 80 -10.86 -11.01 0.08
CA ALA A 80 -10.87 -12.32 0.76
C ALA A 80 -9.52 -12.74 1.39
N VAL A 81 -8.67 -11.79 1.75
CA VAL A 81 -7.42 -12.03 2.50
C VAL A 81 -7.72 -12.02 4.00
N ASP A 82 -7.25 -13.05 4.71
CA ASP A 82 -7.32 -13.11 6.18
C ASP A 82 -6.32 -12.13 6.80
N VAL A 83 -6.87 -11.13 7.50
CA VAL A 83 -6.12 -10.06 8.18
C VAL A 83 -5.93 -10.29 9.67
N SER A 84 -6.32 -11.45 10.21
CA SER A 84 -6.25 -11.75 11.65
C SER A 84 -4.84 -11.73 12.25
N ARG A 85 -3.81 -11.77 11.39
CA ARG A 85 -2.39 -11.72 11.76
C ARG A 85 -1.73 -10.37 11.49
N ILE A 86 -2.50 -9.35 11.11
CA ILE A 86 -2.02 -7.97 11.02
C ILE A 86 -2.11 -7.32 12.40
N THR A 87 -1.02 -6.72 12.85
CA THR A 87 -0.96 -6.02 14.15
C THR A 87 -0.98 -4.51 13.96
N LYS A 88 -1.32 -3.76 15.02
CA LYS A 88 -1.24 -2.30 15.04
C LYS A 88 -0.05 -1.84 15.87
N ASP A 89 0.76 -0.96 15.32
CA ASP A 89 1.83 -0.24 16.04
C ASP A 89 1.28 1.08 16.59
N LEU A 90 1.47 1.31 17.89
CA LEU A 90 1.03 2.54 18.56
C LEU A 90 2.01 3.70 18.38
N ASN A 91 3.26 3.40 17.97
CA ASN A 91 4.35 4.37 17.92
C ASN A 91 4.62 4.89 16.50
N HIS A 92 4.12 4.20 15.48
CA HIS A 92 4.37 4.52 14.08
C HIS A 92 3.09 4.55 13.26
N SER A 93 3.07 5.40 12.23
CA SER A 93 1.99 5.42 11.23
C SER A 93 2.04 4.19 10.32
N THR A 94 0.94 3.91 9.63
CA THR A 94 0.91 3.00 8.48
C THR A 94 1.94 3.45 7.43
N GLY A 95 2.55 2.50 6.74
CA GLY A 95 3.51 2.81 5.68
C GLY A 95 2.85 3.60 4.55
N ILE A 96 3.59 4.53 3.96
CA ILE A 96 3.13 5.28 2.78
C ILE A 96 4.22 5.37 1.72
N ALA A 97 3.80 5.52 0.47
CA ALA A 97 4.66 5.97 -0.62
C ALA A 97 4.10 7.27 -1.18
N LEU A 98 4.90 8.34 -1.18
CA LEU A 98 4.61 9.57 -1.92
C LEU A 98 5.12 9.38 -3.34
N ILE A 99 4.23 9.39 -4.32
CA ILE A 99 4.54 9.09 -5.70
C ILE A 99 4.15 10.30 -6.55
N THR A 100 5.11 10.89 -7.23
CA THR A 100 4.84 11.90 -8.27
C THR A 100 5.10 11.27 -9.63
N VAL A 101 4.15 11.38 -10.56
CA VAL A 101 4.24 10.84 -11.92
C VAL A 101 4.06 11.96 -12.93
N ASP A 102 4.92 12.03 -13.94
CA ASP A 102 4.81 13.03 -15.02
C ASP A 102 4.09 12.52 -16.27
N SER A 103 3.85 13.41 -17.24
CA SER A 103 3.17 13.07 -18.51
C SER A 103 3.93 12.08 -19.39
N LYS A 104 5.22 11.84 -19.10
CA LYS A 104 6.08 10.86 -19.77
C LYS A 104 6.14 9.51 -19.04
N SER A 105 5.35 9.34 -17.97
CA SER A 105 5.32 8.15 -17.11
C SER A 105 6.60 7.92 -16.29
N GLU A 106 7.44 8.94 -16.13
CA GLU A 106 8.53 8.91 -15.17
C GLU A 106 7.99 9.19 -13.77
N ASN A 107 8.65 8.68 -12.73
CA ASN A 107 8.21 8.87 -11.35
C ASN A 107 9.34 9.19 -10.36
N THR A 108 8.96 9.85 -9.27
CA THR A 108 9.77 9.97 -8.07
C THR A 108 8.98 9.42 -6.89
N ILE A 109 9.61 8.55 -6.10
CA ILE A 109 8.97 7.86 -4.98
C ILE A 109 9.75 8.09 -3.70
N VAL A 110 9.07 8.57 -2.66
CA VAL A 110 9.59 8.63 -1.29
C VAL A 110 8.76 7.72 -0.40
N VAL A 111 9.41 6.74 0.22
CA VAL A 111 8.74 5.78 1.10
C VAL A 111 8.99 6.15 2.56
N SER A 112 7.90 6.21 3.33
CA SER A 112 7.96 6.17 4.79
C SER A 112 7.49 4.79 5.24
N SER A 113 8.42 3.96 5.71
CA SER A 113 8.11 2.57 6.07
C SER A 113 7.15 2.44 7.25
N GLY A 114 7.16 3.43 8.16
CA GLY A 114 6.27 3.46 9.31
C GLY A 114 6.27 2.15 10.09
N ALA A 115 5.08 1.66 10.41
CA ALA A 115 4.83 0.42 11.13
C ALA A 115 5.39 -0.84 10.46
N ASN A 116 5.87 -0.79 9.21
CA ASN A 116 6.50 -1.96 8.60
C ASN A 116 7.91 -2.28 9.17
N MET A 117 8.52 -1.42 10.00
CA MET A 117 9.90 -1.57 10.52
C MET A 117 10.02 -2.18 11.91
#